data_AF-A0A3B9UQ86-F1
#
_entry.id   AF-A0A3B9UQ86-F1
#
_cell.length_a   1.000
_cell.length_b   1.000
_cell.length_c   1.000
_cell.angle_alpha   90.00
_cell.angle_beta   90.00
_cell.angle_gamma   90.00
#
_symmetry.space_group_name_H-M   'P 1'
#
loop_
_entity.id
_entity.type
_entity.pdbx_description
1 polymer ?
#
loop_
_entity_poly.entity_id
_entity_poly.type
_entity_poly.pdbx_seq_one_letter_code
_entity_poly.pdbx_strand_id
1 'polypeptide(L)'
;MKTITLNRLMQAGWSKERRIDIDSIETIFKEKRIDMPQKIRKFLESYGMLQINFKKEMRTIDIKEVIEFNPIKAIGNNLDGEYFNDIFNEYDINDIVYPIGIANRGNLLMLMTENEAFYRYTDGFLCKDGENIEEMLDCVVGECREPIYYEDDIISGYPDGTIDAPKPTGF
;
A
#
# COMPACT_ATOMS: atom_id res chain seq x y z
N MET A 1 -11.97 9.86 -9.98
CA MET A 1 -11.62 8.54 -10.58
C MET A 1 -11.62 8.66 -12.11
N LYS A 2 -10.55 8.21 -12.76
CA LYS A 2 -10.39 8.23 -14.22
C LYS A 2 -11.07 7.02 -14.89
N THR A 3 -11.34 7.16 -16.20
CA THR A 3 -12.01 6.11 -16.99
C THR A 3 -11.23 4.79 -17.04
N ILE A 4 -9.90 4.85 -17.18
CA ILE A 4 -9.05 3.64 -17.18
C ILE A 4 -9.19 2.86 -15.86
N THR A 5 -9.17 3.57 -14.74
CA THR A 5 -9.35 3.04 -13.38
C THR A 5 -10.70 2.36 -13.25
N LEU A 6 -11.78 3.06 -13.62
CA LEU A 6 -13.14 2.54 -13.56
C LEU A 6 -13.30 1.27 -14.41
N ASN A 7 -12.76 1.28 -15.64
CA ASN A 7 -12.83 0.14 -16.54
C ASN A 7 -12.13 -1.09 -15.95
N ARG A 8 -10.91 -0.93 -15.40
CA ARG A 8 -10.16 -2.01 -14.75
C ARG A 8 -10.91 -2.57 -13.53
N LEU A 9 -11.53 -1.71 -12.73
CA LEU A 9 -12.37 -2.12 -11.59
C LEU A 9 -13.61 -2.91 -12.03
N MET A 10 -14.34 -2.43 -13.03
CA MET A 10 -15.51 -3.11 -13.55
C MET A 10 -15.15 -4.48 -14.16
N GLN A 11 -14.01 -4.58 -14.86
CA GLN A 11 -13.49 -5.86 -15.36
C GLN A 11 -13.14 -6.85 -14.24
N ALA A 12 -12.74 -6.34 -13.07
CA ALA A 12 -12.50 -7.14 -11.88
C ALA A 12 -13.79 -7.50 -11.11
N GLY A 13 -14.96 -7.09 -11.59
CA GLY A 13 -16.26 -7.38 -10.97
C GLY A 13 -16.72 -6.36 -9.94
N TRP A 14 -16.14 -5.16 -9.90
CA TRP A 14 -16.63 -4.07 -9.05
C TRP A 14 -17.85 -3.37 -9.66
N SER A 15 -18.81 -2.99 -8.82
CA SER A 15 -19.90 -2.07 -9.13
C SER A 15 -20.22 -1.19 -7.91
N LYS A 16 -21.00 -0.13 -8.09
CA LYS A 16 -21.39 0.78 -7.00
C LYS A 16 -22.28 0.11 -5.96
N GLU A 17 -23.01 -0.93 -6.37
CA GLU A 17 -23.94 -1.70 -5.55
C GLU A 17 -23.24 -2.91 -4.89
N ARG A 18 -21.99 -3.19 -5.26
CA ARG A 18 -21.22 -4.29 -4.70
C ARG A 18 -21.10 -4.11 -3.19
N ARG A 19 -21.50 -5.15 -2.47
CA ARG A 19 -21.29 -5.26 -1.03
C ARG A 19 -21.06 -6.72 -0.69
N ILE A 20 -19.90 -7.04 -0.13
CA ILE A 20 -19.60 -8.38 0.36
C ILE A 20 -19.81 -8.46 1.87
N ASP A 21 -20.15 -9.65 2.34
CA ASP A 21 -20.04 -10.02 3.74
C ASP A 21 -18.56 -10.14 4.12
N ILE A 22 -18.17 -9.51 5.24
CA ILE A 22 -16.79 -9.49 5.72
C ILE A 22 -16.63 -10.06 7.13
N ASP A 23 -17.65 -10.72 7.70
CA ASP A 23 -17.63 -11.21 9.09
C ASP A 23 -16.44 -12.15 9.37
N SER A 24 -16.07 -12.96 8.37
CA SER A 24 -14.88 -13.82 8.45
C SER A 24 -13.56 -13.03 8.45
N ILE A 25 -13.50 -11.92 7.71
CA ILE A 25 -12.34 -11.02 7.71
C ILE A 25 -12.24 -10.32 9.07
N GLU A 26 -13.35 -9.84 9.62
CA GLU A 26 -13.39 -9.21 10.96
C GLU A 26 -12.93 -10.16 12.06
N THR A 27 -13.32 -11.44 11.96
CA THR A 27 -12.85 -12.48 12.89
C THR A 27 -11.33 -12.62 12.84
N ILE A 28 -10.74 -12.66 11.64
CA ILE A 28 -9.29 -12.75 11.45
C ILE A 28 -8.60 -11.48 12.00
N PHE A 29 -9.14 -10.30 11.74
CA PHE A 29 -8.60 -9.05 12.29
C PHE A 29 -8.53 -9.11 13.81
N LYS A 30 -9.61 -9.55 14.46
CA LYS A 30 -9.67 -9.70 15.91
C LYS A 30 -8.68 -10.75 16.45
N GLU A 31 -8.57 -11.90 15.80
CA GLU A 31 -7.57 -12.94 16.16
C GLU A 31 -6.14 -12.41 16.05
N LYS A 32 -5.92 -11.50 15.11
CA LYS A 32 -4.65 -10.82 14.84
C LYS A 32 -4.48 -9.53 15.64
N ARG A 33 -5.35 -9.26 16.63
CA ARG A 33 -5.29 -8.05 17.48
C ARG A 33 -5.34 -6.73 16.70
N ILE A 34 -6.01 -6.72 15.55
CA ILE A 34 -6.26 -5.54 14.74
C ILE A 34 -7.70 -5.10 15.00
N ASP A 35 -7.89 -3.99 15.71
CA ASP A 35 -9.22 -3.42 15.95
C ASP A 35 -9.68 -2.66 14.71
N MET A 36 -10.51 -3.29 13.88
CA MET A 36 -10.95 -2.74 12.59
C MET A 36 -11.87 -1.50 12.76
N PRO A 37 -11.47 -0.31 12.27
CA PRO A 37 -12.34 0.87 12.26
C PRO A 37 -13.47 0.74 11.23
N GLN A 38 -14.57 1.45 11.49
CA GLN A 38 -15.77 1.41 10.62
C GLN A 38 -15.48 1.84 9.18
N LYS A 39 -14.51 2.74 8.95
CA LYS A 39 -14.14 3.18 7.60
C LYS A 39 -13.38 2.09 6.83
N ILE A 40 -12.51 1.34 7.50
CA ILE A 40 -11.84 0.17 6.91
C ILE A 40 -12.86 -0.91 6.57
N ARG A 41 -13.81 -1.17 7.48
CA ARG A 41 -14.96 -2.07 7.23
C ARG A 41 -15.72 -1.70 5.95
N LYS A 42 -16.11 -0.43 5.81
CA LYS A 42 -16.82 0.07 4.62
C LYS A 42 -16.01 -0.10 3.34
N PHE A 43 -14.70 0.14 3.40
CA PHE A 43 -13.82 -0.10 2.27
C PHE A 43 -13.84 -1.58 1.86
N LEU A 44 -13.65 -2.50 2.81
CA LEU A 44 -13.61 -3.93 2.56
C LEU A 44 -14.97 -4.49 2.08
N GLU A 45 -16.09 -3.98 2.60
CA GLU A 45 -17.42 -4.33 2.10
C GLU A 45 -17.57 -4.00 0.60
N SER A 46 -17.03 -2.87 0.14
CA SER A 46 -17.15 -2.41 -1.26
C SER A 46 -16.09 -3.02 -2.19
N TYR A 47 -14.83 -3.08 -1.73
CA TYR A 47 -13.66 -3.40 -2.57
C TYR A 47 -12.94 -4.68 -2.15
N GLY A 48 -13.19 -5.19 -0.95
CA GLY A 48 -12.50 -6.36 -0.42
C GLY A 48 -12.65 -7.57 -1.34
N MET A 49 -11.60 -8.39 -1.39
CA MET A 49 -11.47 -9.60 -2.22
C MET A 49 -11.48 -9.38 -3.74
N LEU A 50 -11.49 -8.13 -4.22
CA LEU A 50 -11.26 -7.88 -5.63
C LEU A 50 -9.80 -8.18 -6.00
N GLN A 51 -9.62 -8.85 -7.14
CA GLN A 51 -8.33 -9.04 -7.79
C GLN A 51 -8.35 -8.35 -9.15
N ILE A 52 -7.47 -7.37 -9.32
CA ILE A 52 -7.38 -6.54 -10.52
C ILE A 52 -6.09 -6.89 -11.23
N ASN A 53 -6.22 -7.30 -12.49
CA ASN A 53 -5.10 -7.74 -13.32
C ASN A 53 -5.00 -6.80 -14.54
N PHE A 54 -3.83 -6.24 -14.77
CA PHE A 54 -3.58 -5.42 -15.95
C PHE A 54 -2.12 -5.54 -16.41
N LYS A 55 -1.85 -5.13 -17.64
CA LYS A 55 -0.49 -5.03 -18.17
C LYS A 55 0.07 -3.65 -17.87
N LYS A 56 1.29 -3.58 -17.34
CA LYS A 56 2.03 -2.31 -17.22
C LYS A 56 2.61 -1.94 -18.59
N GLU A 57 2.32 -0.74 -19.06
CA GLU A 57 2.80 -0.24 -20.36
C GLU A 57 4.28 0.22 -20.33
N MET A 58 4.86 0.36 -19.13
CA MET A 58 6.15 1.04 -18.94
C MET A 58 7.43 0.24 -19.29
N ARG A 59 7.35 -0.99 -19.83
CA ARG A 59 8.57 -1.77 -20.15
C ARG A 59 8.45 -2.52 -21.47
N THR A 60 9.61 -2.75 -22.12
CA THR A 60 9.79 -3.64 -23.28
C THR A 60 9.41 -5.11 -23.01
N ILE A 61 9.02 -5.43 -21.77
CA ILE A 61 8.60 -6.74 -21.30
C ILE A 61 7.16 -6.59 -20.80
N ASP A 62 6.28 -7.47 -21.29
CA ASP A 62 4.89 -7.61 -20.85
C ASP A 62 4.85 -8.04 -19.36
N ILE A 63 4.86 -7.06 -18.45
CA ILE A 63 4.68 -7.31 -17.02
C ILE A 63 3.19 -7.24 -16.69
N LYS A 64 2.64 -8.39 -16.29
CA LYS A 64 1.33 -8.44 -15.63
C LYS A 64 1.47 -7.97 -14.19
N GLU A 65 0.70 -6.96 -13.83
CA GLU A 65 0.49 -6.49 -12.48
C GLU A 65 -0.77 -7.14 -11.89
N VAL A 66 -0.71 -7.43 -10.60
CA VAL A 66 -1.83 -7.99 -9.84
C VAL A 66 -1.98 -7.21 -8.55
N ILE A 67 -3.15 -6.61 -8.39
CA ILE A 67 -3.57 -5.94 -7.16
C ILE A 67 -4.68 -6.76 -6.54
N GLU A 68 -4.55 -7.05 -5.26
CA GLU A 68 -5.55 -7.79 -4.51
C GLU A 68 -5.96 -6.99 -3.28
N PHE A 69 -7.22 -6.55 -3.21
CA PHE A 69 -7.78 -5.97 -1.98
C PHE A 69 -8.14 -7.08 -0.99
N ASN A 70 -7.18 -7.96 -0.70
CA ASN A 70 -7.32 -9.11 0.16
C ASN A 70 -6.51 -8.91 1.45
N PRO A 71 -7.15 -8.46 2.54
CA PRO A 71 -6.43 -8.18 3.77
C PRO A 71 -5.95 -9.45 4.48
N ILE A 72 -6.56 -10.61 4.22
CA ILE A 72 -6.11 -11.90 4.76
C ILE A 72 -4.72 -12.25 4.20
N LYS A 73 -4.51 -12.03 2.90
CA LYS A 73 -3.19 -12.19 2.29
C LYS A 73 -2.17 -11.17 2.81
N ALA A 74 -2.61 -9.94 3.03
CA ALA A 74 -1.76 -8.87 3.55
C ALA A 74 -1.26 -9.17 4.97
N ILE A 75 -2.15 -9.62 5.86
CA ILE A 75 -1.79 -10.01 7.23
C ILE A 75 -0.94 -11.28 7.22
N GLY A 76 -1.30 -12.25 6.39
CA GLY A 76 -0.63 -13.55 6.33
C GLY A 76 -0.58 -14.25 7.69
N ASN A 77 0.42 -15.12 7.86
CA ASN A 77 0.53 -15.92 9.09
C ASN A 77 1.26 -15.17 10.21
N ASN A 78 2.12 -14.21 9.89
CA ASN A 78 3.13 -13.71 10.82
C ASN A 78 2.88 -12.28 11.31
N LEU A 79 2.00 -11.52 10.66
CA LEU A 79 1.72 -10.14 11.07
C LEU A 79 0.50 -10.11 11.99
N ASP A 80 0.48 -9.12 12.89
CA ASP A 80 -0.58 -8.84 13.84
C ASP A 80 -0.67 -7.31 14.08
N GLY A 81 -1.54 -6.88 14.99
CA GLY A 81 -1.78 -5.46 15.26
C GLY A 81 -0.56 -4.68 15.75
N GLU A 82 0.38 -5.32 16.46
CA GLU A 82 1.61 -4.65 16.91
C GLU A 82 2.45 -4.23 15.69
N TYR A 83 2.61 -5.13 14.71
CA TYR A 83 3.31 -4.81 13.47
C TYR A 83 2.72 -3.60 12.74
N PHE A 84 1.39 -3.55 12.56
CA PHE A 84 0.75 -2.45 11.81
C PHE A 84 0.77 -1.13 12.57
N ASN A 85 0.75 -1.15 13.91
CA ASN A 85 0.91 0.05 14.72
C ASN A 85 2.32 0.66 14.60
N ASP A 86 3.33 -0.17 14.30
CA ASP A 86 4.73 0.27 14.28
C ASP A 86 5.21 0.76 12.91
N ILE A 87 4.54 0.43 11.80
CA ILE A 87 4.97 0.79 10.43
C ILE A 87 5.31 2.29 10.28
N PHE A 88 4.49 3.15 10.88
CA PHE A 88 4.64 4.60 10.73
C PHE A 88 5.65 5.23 11.67
N ASN A 89 6.13 4.49 12.68
CA ASN A 89 7.17 4.98 13.59
C ASN A 89 8.51 5.20 12.86
N GLU A 90 8.79 4.44 11.80
CA GLU A 90 10.02 4.56 11.00
C GLU A 90 10.06 5.84 10.13
N TYR A 91 8.92 6.51 9.95
CA TYR A 91 8.74 7.63 9.03
C TYR A 91 8.26 8.91 9.73
N ASP A 92 8.30 8.96 11.07
CA ASP A 92 7.78 10.06 11.89
C ASP A 92 6.32 10.44 11.57
N ILE A 93 5.48 9.46 11.19
CA ILE A 93 4.06 9.66 10.89
C ILE A 93 3.23 9.31 12.14
N ASN A 94 2.52 10.29 12.69
CA ASN A 94 1.65 10.08 13.85
C ASN A 94 0.22 9.65 13.44
N ASP A 95 0.08 8.45 12.89
CA ASP A 95 -1.20 7.80 12.55
C ASP A 95 -1.03 6.26 12.63
N ILE A 96 -2.11 5.49 12.44
CA ILE A 96 -2.08 4.03 12.39
C ILE A 96 -2.64 3.56 11.04
N VAL A 97 -2.07 2.47 10.55
CA VAL A 97 -2.46 1.84 9.29
C VAL A 97 -3.14 0.49 9.50
N TYR A 98 -4.03 0.16 8.57
CA TYR A 98 -4.75 -1.09 8.55
C TYR A 98 -4.51 -1.80 7.21
N PRO A 99 -4.26 -3.12 7.21
CA PRO A 99 -4.07 -3.88 5.99
C PRO A 99 -5.36 -3.95 5.18
N ILE A 100 -5.30 -3.60 3.90
CA ILE A 100 -6.44 -3.68 2.98
C ILE A 100 -6.17 -4.60 1.78
N GLY A 101 -4.91 -4.99 1.55
CA GLY A 101 -4.55 -5.78 0.39
C GLY A 101 -3.06 -5.90 0.14
N ILE A 102 -2.73 -6.39 -1.05
CA ILE A 102 -1.36 -6.53 -1.54
C ILE A 102 -1.26 -6.06 -2.99
N ALA A 103 -0.09 -5.56 -3.35
CA ALA A 103 0.29 -5.18 -4.72
C ALA A 103 1.66 -5.75 -5.08
N ASN A 104 2.10 -5.52 -6.33
CA ASN A 104 3.41 -5.95 -6.82
C ASN A 104 3.65 -7.45 -6.57
N ARG A 105 2.65 -8.27 -6.90
CA ARG A 105 2.66 -9.74 -6.74
C ARG A 105 2.89 -10.22 -5.30
N GLY A 106 2.41 -9.46 -4.33
CA GLY A 106 2.52 -9.80 -2.91
C GLY A 106 3.73 -9.20 -2.21
N ASN A 107 4.56 -8.42 -2.91
CA ASN A 107 5.75 -7.79 -2.31
C ASN A 107 5.44 -6.49 -1.58
N LEU A 108 4.29 -5.86 -1.84
CA LEU A 108 3.90 -4.62 -1.18
C LEU A 108 2.57 -4.84 -0.44
N LEU A 109 2.56 -4.48 0.84
CA LEU A 109 1.32 -4.33 1.61
C LEU A 109 0.60 -3.08 1.10
N MET A 110 -0.72 -3.17 0.97
CA MET A 110 -1.59 -2.01 0.78
C MET A 110 -2.27 -1.70 2.10
N LEU A 111 -2.20 -0.44 2.48
CA LEU A 111 -2.55 0.05 3.80
C LEU A 111 -3.52 1.23 3.68
N MET A 112 -4.38 1.37 4.68
CA MET A 112 -5.32 2.48 4.79
C MET A 112 -5.36 2.98 6.23
N THR A 113 -5.34 4.29 6.45
CA THR A 113 -5.55 4.87 7.78
C THR A 113 -7.04 5.09 8.07
N GLU A 114 -7.41 5.33 9.32
CA GLU A 114 -8.80 5.69 9.66
C GLU A 114 -9.24 7.01 8.99
N ASN A 115 -8.29 7.89 8.68
CA ASN A 115 -8.56 9.14 7.96
C ASN A 115 -8.67 8.97 6.43
N GLU A 116 -8.67 7.72 5.93
CA GLU A 116 -8.82 7.37 4.51
C GLU A 116 -7.64 7.84 3.64
N ALA A 117 -6.46 7.96 4.25
CA ALA A 117 -5.21 8.02 3.52
C ALA A 117 -4.73 6.59 3.19
N PHE A 118 -4.10 6.42 2.02
CA PHE A 118 -3.73 5.11 1.48
C PHE A 118 -2.24 5.03 1.17
N TYR A 119 -1.64 3.90 1.49
CA TYR A 119 -0.20 3.69 1.38
C TYR A 119 0.13 2.31 0.82
N ARG A 120 1.32 2.20 0.22
CA ARG A 120 2.00 0.93 -0.05
C ARG A 120 3.30 0.86 0.74
N TYR A 121 3.56 -0.32 1.31
CA TYR A 121 4.66 -0.52 2.24
C TYR A 121 5.34 -1.88 2.07
N THR A 122 6.66 -1.87 2.28
CA THR A 122 7.50 -3.01 2.67
C THR A 122 8.64 -2.45 3.50
N ASP A 123 9.31 -3.28 4.30
CA ASP A 123 10.50 -2.89 5.06
C ASP A 123 11.48 -2.05 4.21
N GLY A 124 11.79 -0.83 4.65
CA GLY A 124 12.62 0.16 3.95
C GLY A 124 11.96 0.90 2.77
N PHE A 125 10.65 0.81 2.61
CA PHE A 125 9.90 1.51 1.57
C PHE A 125 8.48 1.87 2.01
N LEU A 126 8.17 3.16 1.98
CA LEU A 126 6.81 3.66 2.13
C LEU A 126 6.47 4.66 1.03
N CYS A 127 5.29 4.52 0.43
CA CYS A 127 4.71 5.56 -0.39
C CYS A 127 3.22 5.74 -0.12
N LYS A 128 2.74 6.97 -0.28
CA LYS A 128 1.33 7.35 -0.19
C LYS A 128 0.71 7.37 -1.57
N ASP A 129 -0.32 6.58 -1.76
CA ASP A 129 -1.04 6.43 -3.02
C ASP A 129 -2.20 7.43 -3.16
N GLY A 130 -2.71 7.99 -2.06
CA GLY A 130 -3.76 9.02 -2.10
C GLY A 130 -4.30 9.43 -0.74
N GLU A 131 -4.97 10.58 -0.70
CA GLU A 131 -5.71 11.10 0.47
C GLU A 131 -7.17 10.63 0.50
N ASN A 132 -7.59 9.86 -0.50
CA ASN A 132 -8.92 9.28 -0.61
C ASN A 132 -8.91 8.11 -1.59
N ILE A 133 -10.03 7.38 -1.64
CA ILE A 133 -10.21 6.17 -2.44
C ILE A 133 -9.99 6.46 -3.94
N GLU A 134 -10.47 7.59 -4.46
CA GLU A 134 -10.33 7.88 -5.89
C GLU A 134 -8.88 8.12 -6.29
N GLU A 135 -8.14 8.87 -5.48
CA GLU A 135 -6.71 9.10 -5.70
C GLU A 135 -5.91 7.80 -5.61
N MET A 136 -6.16 6.98 -4.59
CA MET A 136 -5.51 5.68 -4.42
C MET A 136 -5.77 4.78 -5.63
N LEU A 137 -7.03 4.67 -6.08
CA LEU A 137 -7.38 3.83 -7.23
C LEU A 137 -6.76 4.38 -8.52
N ASP A 138 -6.77 5.69 -8.73
CA ASP A 138 -6.12 6.31 -9.88
C ASP A 138 -4.59 6.13 -9.86
N CYS A 139 -3.97 6.04 -8.68
CA CYS A 139 -2.56 5.70 -8.50
C CYS A 139 -2.29 4.22 -8.82
N VAL A 140 -2.86 3.30 -8.05
CA VAL A 140 -2.46 1.89 -8.09
C VAL A 140 -3.14 1.09 -9.20
N VAL A 141 -4.43 1.34 -9.46
CA VAL A 141 -5.20 0.62 -10.47
C VAL A 141 -5.13 1.31 -11.82
N GLY A 142 -5.25 2.64 -11.84
CA GLY A 142 -5.24 3.44 -13.06
C GLY A 142 -3.84 3.70 -13.63
N GLU A 143 -2.82 3.72 -12.77
CA GLU A 143 -1.45 4.17 -13.10
C GLU A 143 -1.44 5.55 -13.77
N CYS A 144 -2.35 6.43 -13.36
CA CYS A 144 -2.54 7.76 -13.93
C CYS A 144 -2.28 8.89 -12.92
N ARG A 145 -1.77 8.52 -11.74
CA ARG A 145 -1.30 9.39 -10.68
C ARG A 145 -0.04 8.77 -10.07
N GLU A 146 0.95 9.61 -9.79
CA GLU A 146 2.16 9.19 -9.09
C GLU A 146 1.95 9.20 -7.57
N PRO A 147 2.53 8.24 -6.84
CA PRO A 147 2.53 8.25 -5.37
C PRO A 147 3.54 9.27 -4.82
N ILE A 148 3.40 9.60 -3.53
CA ILE A 148 4.38 10.39 -2.77
C ILE A 148 5.27 9.42 -1.99
N TYR A 149 6.58 9.48 -2.18
CA TYR A 149 7.54 8.62 -1.49
C TYR A 149 8.00 9.23 -0.18
N TYR A 150 8.18 8.38 0.83
CA TYR A 150 8.77 8.75 2.12
C TYR A 150 10.19 8.17 2.17
N GLU A 151 11.13 8.96 2.67
CA GLU A 151 12.50 8.52 2.89
C GLU A 151 12.61 7.98 4.32
N ASP A 152 13.32 6.86 4.51
CA ASP A 152 13.72 6.41 5.84
C ASP A 152 14.74 7.41 6.42
N ASP A 153 14.49 7.92 7.63
CA ASP A 153 15.44 8.78 8.33
C ASP A 153 16.77 8.07 8.65
N ILE A 154 16.83 6.74 8.52
CA ILE A 154 18.05 5.93 8.71
C ILE A 154 19.15 6.32 7.70
N ILE A 155 18.79 6.89 6.53
CA ILE A 155 19.77 7.32 5.52
C ILE A 155 20.41 8.68 5.87
N SER A 156 19.95 9.40 6.90
CA SER A 156 20.63 10.62 7.35
C SER A 156 21.97 10.35 8.09
N GLY A 157 22.31 9.08 8.33
CA GLY A 157 23.50 8.65 9.07
C GLY A 157 24.70 8.26 8.20
N TYR A 158 24.58 8.24 6.87
CA TYR A 158 25.76 8.11 6.02
C TYR A 158 26.41 9.49 5.86
N PRO A 159 27.68 9.68 6.27
CA PRO A 159 28.38 10.90 5.91
C PRO A 159 28.35 11.03 4.39
N ASP A 160 28.04 12.23 3.93
CA ASP A 160 28.23 12.61 2.55
C ASP A 160 29.58 12.07 2.09
N GLY A 161 29.55 11.31 0.99
CA GLY A 161 30.75 10.77 0.37
C GLY A 161 31.59 11.88 -0.26
N THR A 162 32.05 12.85 0.52
CA THR A 162 33.25 13.62 0.19
C THR A 162 34.44 12.75 0.57
N ILE A 163 34.90 11.96 -0.39
CA ILE A 163 36.24 11.42 -0.35
C ILE A 163 37.16 12.63 -0.41
N ASP A 164 37.68 13.07 0.74
CA ASP A 164 38.77 14.05 0.78
C ASP A 164 39.94 13.44 0.00
N ALA A 165 40.21 14.00 -1.18
CA ALA A 165 41.34 13.58 -1.99
C ALA A 165 42.62 13.75 -1.15
N PRO A 166 43.50 12.74 -1.07
CA PRO A 166 44.73 12.88 -0.31
C PRO A 166 45.56 14.01 -0.91
N LYS A 167 45.92 14.99 -0.06
CA LYS A 167 46.82 16.09 -0.44
C LYS A 167 48.12 15.50 -0.99
N PRO A 168 48.65 15.99 -2.13
CA PRO A 168 49.93 15.54 -2.63
C PRO A 168 51.01 15.94 -1.61
N THR A 169 51.63 14.94 -0.98
CA THR A 169 52.88 15.12 -0.25
C THR A 169 53.97 15.37 -1.27
N GLY A 170 54.38 16.63 -1.40
CA GLY A 170 55.56 16.99 -2.15
C GLY A 170 56.82 16.55 -1.40
N PHE A 171 57.68 15.80 -2.10
CA PHE A 171 59.13 15.79 -1.97
C PHE A 171 59.73 15.51 -3.34
#